data_AF-A0A4V1QP86-F1
#
_entry.id   AF-A0A4V1QP86-F1
#
_cell.length_a   1.000
_cell.length_b   1.000
_cell.length_c   1.000
_cell.angle_alpha   90.00
_cell.angle_beta   90.00
_cell.angle_gamma   90.00
#
_symmetry.space_group_name_H-M   'P 1'
#
loop_
_entity.id
_entity.type
_entity.pdbx_description
1 polymer ?
#
loop_
_entity_poly.entity_id
_entity_poly.type
_entity_poly.pdbx_seq_one_letter_code
_entity_poly.pdbx_strand_id
1 'polypeptide(L)'
;MGRRTLLLGAAGASAVVSIRPALANTAASVSLCEIPVPDPGRAGSYVAPNGDLVPPGTRGAHLAARRPFKAADVKRALNNGVNLPGTTSDQSRAYTNYIRRLQSGTSGFTCFASLQMPRG
;
A
#
# COMPACT_ATOMS: atom_id res chain seq x y z
N MET A 1 21.88 -53.57 40.86
CA MET A 1 22.38 -52.22 40.51
C MET A 1 22.01 -51.92 39.07
N GLY A 2 20.91 -51.21 38.86
CA GLY A 2 20.43 -50.82 37.52
C GLY A 2 21.03 -49.49 37.08
N ARG A 3 21.50 -49.40 35.84
CA ARG A 3 21.79 -48.13 35.16
C ARG A 3 20.71 -47.91 34.09
N ARG A 4 19.84 -46.94 34.37
CA ARG A 4 18.89 -46.35 33.42
C ARG A 4 19.66 -45.63 32.32
N THR A 5 19.42 -46.01 31.08
CA THR A 5 19.73 -45.20 29.89
C THR A 5 18.42 -44.73 29.29
N LEU A 6 18.14 -43.43 29.46
CA LEU A 6 17.10 -42.72 28.73
C LEU A 6 17.65 -42.39 27.35
N LEU A 7 17.12 -43.04 26.31
CA LEU A 7 17.37 -42.64 24.92
C LEU A 7 16.17 -41.83 24.43
N LEU A 8 16.33 -40.51 24.49
CA LEU A 8 15.59 -39.54 23.70
C LEU A 8 16.00 -39.71 22.22
N GLY A 9 15.02 -39.79 21.33
CA GLY A 9 15.26 -39.85 19.89
C GLY A 9 13.98 -39.70 19.08
N ALA A 10 13.21 -38.63 19.32
CA ALA A 10 12.12 -38.25 18.43
C ALA A 10 12.73 -37.56 17.19
N ALA A 11 12.97 -38.32 16.13
CA ALA A 11 13.32 -37.78 14.82
C ALA A 11 12.06 -37.17 14.19
N GLY A 12 11.89 -35.85 14.33
CA GLY A 12 10.87 -35.10 13.59
C GLY A 12 11.30 -34.98 12.12
N ALA A 13 10.63 -35.70 11.22
CA ALA A 13 10.75 -35.47 9.79
C ALA A 13 10.14 -34.11 9.45
N SER A 14 10.97 -33.08 9.32
CA SER A 14 10.54 -31.80 8.76
C SER A 14 10.48 -31.95 7.25
N ALA A 15 9.28 -32.16 6.71
CA ALA A 15 9.04 -31.96 5.29
C ALA A 15 9.23 -30.47 5.01
N VAL A 16 10.43 -30.09 4.59
CA VAL A 16 10.67 -28.76 4.02
C VAL A 16 9.92 -28.76 2.70
N VAL A 17 8.68 -28.28 2.74
CA VAL A 17 7.95 -27.93 1.53
C VAL A 17 8.76 -26.82 0.89
N SER A 18 9.55 -27.18 -0.13
CA SER A 18 10.20 -26.24 -1.02
C SER A 18 9.09 -25.57 -1.83
N ILE A 19 8.41 -24.62 -1.21
CA ILE A 19 7.67 -23.60 -1.95
C ILE A 19 8.80 -22.82 -2.60
N ARG A 20 9.15 -23.16 -3.84
CA ARG A 20 9.85 -22.21 -4.70
C ARG A 20 8.90 -21.03 -4.76
N PRO A 21 9.17 -19.90 -4.09
CA PRO A 21 8.43 -18.72 -4.46
C PRO A 21 8.83 -18.54 -5.92
N ALA A 22 7.87 -18.48 -6.84
CA ALA A 22 8.15 -17.97 -8.16
C ALA A 22 8.61 -16.51 -7.95
N LEU A 23 9.91 -16.32 -7.70
CA LEU A 23 10.60 -15.03 -7.68
C LEU A 23 10.73 -14.55 -9.14
N ALA A 24 9.64 -14.60 -9.90
CA ALA A 24 9.49 -13.97 -11.19
C ALA A 24 8.68 -12.67 -11.09
N ASN A 25 8.08 -12.36 -9.92
CA ASN A 25 7.10 -11.29 -9.81
C ASN A 25 7.46 -10.14 -8.86
N THR A 26 8.59 -10.11 -8.17
CA THR A 26 8.88 -9.02 -7.22
C THR A 26 9.01 -7.64 -7.89
N ALA A 27 9.43 -7.56 -9.15
CA ALA A 27 9.41 -6.31 -9.93
C ALA A 27 8.00 -5.94 -10.45
N ALA A 28 7.11 -6.92 -10.63
CA ALA A 28 5.71 -6.71 -11.01
C ALA A 28 4.80 -6.36 -9.81
N SER A 29 5.19 -6.72 -8.58
CA SER A 29 4.42 -6.44 -7.36
C SER A 29 4.25 -4.94 -7.09
N VAL A 30 5.22 -4.10 -7.48
CA VAL A 30 5.14 -2.63 -7.35
C VAL A 30 4.31 -1.96 -8.44
N SER A 31 4.08 -2.62 -9.58
CA SER A 31 3.06 -2.18 -10.55
C SER A 31 1.63 -2.57 -10.14
N LEU A 32 1.51 -3.53 -9.21
CA LEU A 32 0.23 -4.03 -8.72
C LEU A 32 -0.18 -3.47 -7.36
N CYS A 33 0.74 -2.84 -6.61
CA CYS A 33 0.41 -2.29 -5.29
C CYS A 33 -0.64 -1.18 -5.41
N GLU A 34 -1.51 -1.12 -4.40
CA GLU A 34 -2.61 -0.16 -4.36
C GLU A 34 -2.39 0.82 -3.21
N ILE A 35 -2.75 2.07 -3.44
CA ILE A 35 -2.64 3.16 -2.48
C ILE A 35 -4.06 3.58 -2.09
N PRO A 36 -4.50 3.27 -0.86
CA PRO A 36 -5.81 3.70 -0.36
C PRO A 36 -5.79 5.22 -0.08
N VAL A 37 -6.94 5.86 -0.30
CA VAL A 37 -7.13 7.30 -0.04
C VAL A 37 -8.51 7.49 0.60
N PRO A 38 -8.61 7.81 1.90
CA PRO A 38 -7.56 7.83 2.90
C PRO A 38 -7.02 6.44 3.25
N ASP A 39 -5.99 6.38 4.09
CA ASP A 39 -5.52 5.14 4.68
C ASP A 39 -6.63 4.48 5.54
N PRO A 40 -6.65 3.14 5.69
CA PRO A 40 -7.68 2.42 6.42
C PRO A 40 -7.83 2.86 7.89
N GLY A 41 -6.74 3.30 8.53
CA GLY A 41 -6.76 3.78 9.91
C GLY A 41 -7.49 5.11 10.08
N ARG A 42 -7.75 5.82 8.97
CA ARG A 42 -8.46 7.10 8.92
C ARG A 42 -9.70 7.05 8.03
N ALA A 43 -10.21 5.84 7.79
CA ALA A 43 -11.47 5.63 7.08
C ALA A 43 -12.60 6.46 7.72
N GLY A 44 -13.45 7.06 6.88
CA GLY A 44 -14.53 7.97 7.30
C GLY A 44 -14.15 9.45 7.28
N SER A 45 -12.86 9.79 7.16
CA SER A 45 -12.41 11.16 6.90
C SER A 45 -12.60 11.55 5.43
N TYR A 46 -12.69 12.85 5.17
CA TYR A 46 -12.73 13.43 3.83
C TYR A 46 -11.36 14.03 3.50
N VAL A 47 -11.06 14.19 2.21
CA VAL A 47 -9.79 14.74 1.74
C VAL A 47 -10.00 16.18 1.28
N ALA A 48 -9.39 17.13 1.96
CA ALA A 48 -9.40 18.53 1.56
C ALA A 48 -8.57 18.76 0.28
N PRO A 49 -8.77 19.86 -0.46
CA PRO A 49 -8.04 20.15 -1.70
C PRO A 49 -6.52 20.16 -1.55
N ASN A 50 -6.03 20.51 -0.36
CA ASN A 50 -4.61 20.53 -0.01
C ASN A 50 -4.04 19.14 0.37
N GLY A 51 -4.87 18.11 0.42
CA GLY A 51 -4.51 16.74 0.79
C GLY A 51 -4.62 16.41 2.28
N ASP A 52 -5.10 17.32 3.12
CA ASP A 52 -5.31 17.04 4.54
C ASP A 52 -6.62 16.27 4.77
N LEU A 53 -6.66 15.50 5.84
CA LEU A 53 -7.87 14.79 6.25
C LEU A 53 -8.71 15.66 7.17
N VAL A 54 -9.97 15.79 6.81
CA VAL A 54 -10.93 16.68 7.48
C VAL A 54 -12.22 15.93 7.79
N PRO A 55 -13.02 16.41 8.76
CA PRO A 55 -14.32 15.83 9.05
C PRO A 55 -15.27 15.87 7.83
N PRO A 56 -16.19 14.90 7.73
CA PRO A 56 -17.28 14.94 6.75
C PRO A 56 -18.05 16.27 6.79
N GLY A 57 -18.49 16.75 5.63
CA GLY A 57 -19.24 18.01 5.52
C GLY A 57 -18.38 19.28 5.45
N THR A 58 -17.04 19.15 5.53
CA THR A 58 -16.13 20.27 5.30
C THR A 58 -16.28 20.79 3.87
N ARG A 59 -16.50 22.10 3.71
CA ARG A 59 -16.71 22.72 2.38
C ARG A 59 -15.49 22.51 1.48
N GLY A 60 -15.74 22.02 0.27
CA GLY A 60 -14.71 21.77 -0.73
C GLY A 60 -13.87 20.51 -0.47
N ALA A 61 -14.14 19.75 0.59
CA ALA A 61 -13.53 18.46 0.81
C ALA A 61 -14.21 17.37 -0.03
N HIS A 62 -13.43 16.37 -0.41
CA HIS A 62 -13.88 15.25 -1.22
C HIS A 62 -14.03 13.99 -0.37
N LEU A 63 -15.00 13.15 -0.75
CA LEU A 63 -15.24 11.85 -0.15
C LEU A 63 -13.97 10.96 -0.21
N ALA A 64 -13.92 9.92 0.60
CA ALA A 64 -12.93 8.86 0.43
C ALA A 64 -13.03 8.23 -0.97
N ALA A 65 -11.89 7.82 -1.53
CA ALA A 65 -11.87 7.06 -2.76
C ALA A 65 -12.60 5.73 -2.55
N ARG A 66 -13.53 5.40 -3.47
CA ARG A 66 -14.32 4.15 -3.40
C ARG A 66 -13.45 2.89 -3.48
N ARG A 67 -12.25 3.01 -4.06
CA ARG A 67 -11.30 1.92 -4.27
C ARG A 67 -9.89 2.49 -4.12
N PRO A 68 -8.93 1.69 -3.66
CA PRO A 68 -7.54 2.10 -3.66
C PRO A 68 -7.03 2.25 -5.11
N PHE A 69 -6.09 3.17 -5.31
CA PHE A 69 -5.56 3.47 -6.65
C PHE A 69 -4.35 2.59 -6.97
N LYS A 70 -4.24 2.12 -8.21
CA LYS A 70 -3.05 1.38 -8.64
C LYS A 70 -1.83 2.29 -8.67
N ALA A 71 -0.67 1.72 -8.32
CA ALA A 71 0.60 2.44 -8.33
C ALA A 71 0.93 3.06 -9.71
N ALA A 72 0.58 2.38 -10.80
CA ALA A 72 0.77 2.89 -12.17
C ALA A 72 -0.05 4.17 -12.43
N ASP A 73 -1.31 4.19 -11.99
CA ASP A 73 -2.18 5.36 -12.15
C ASP A 73 -1.70 6.53 -11.29
N VAL A 74 -1.31 6.23 -10.04
CA VAL A 74 -0.73 7.23 -9.14
C VAL A 74 0.56 7.81 -9.70
N LYS A 75 1.46 6.97 -10.22
CA LYS A 75 2.70 7.43 -10.87
C LYS A 75 2.42 8.33 -12.05
N ARG A 76 1.49 7.94 -12.94
CA ARG A 76 1.09 8.77 -14.09
C ARG A 76 0.48 10.09 -13.63
N ALA A 77 -0.39 10.07 -12.63
CA ALA A 77 -1.02 11.27 -12.08
C ALA A 77 0.01 12.23 -11.47
N LEU A 78 0.99 11.70 -10.75
CA LEU A 78 2.04 12.51 -10.13
C LEU A 78 3.06 13.07 -11.13
N ASN A 79 3.44 12.29 -12.14
CA ASN A 79 4.48 12.68 -13.11
C ASN A 79 3.92 13.50 -14.27
N ASN A 80 2.73 13.13 -14.77
CA ASN A 80 2.16 13.71 -16.00
C ASN A 80 0.93 14.59 -15.71
N GLY A 81 0.50 14.71 -14.46
CA GLY A 81 -0.65 15.52 -14.07
C GLY A 81 -2.00 15.00 -14.57
N VAL A 82 -2.09 13.73 -14.97
CA VAL A 82 -3.34 13.11 -15.42
C VAL A 82 -4.28 12.83 -14.24
N ASN A 83 -5.58 12.78 -14.49
CA ASN A 83 -6.54 12.47 -13.43
C ASN A 83 -6.49 10.98 -13.03
N LEU A 84 -6.69 10.71 -11.74
CA LEU A 84 -6.86 9.37 -11.20
C LEU A 84 -8.16 8.74 -11.74
N PRO A 85 -8.19 7.41 -11.97
CA PRO A 85 -9.34 6.75 -12.56
C PRO A 85 -10.59 6.89 -11.68
N GLY A 86 -11.71 7.26 -12.31
CA GLY A 86 -13.00 7.41 -11.62
C GLY A 86 -13.10 8.64 -10.71
N THR A 87 -12.22 9.63 -10.89
CA THR A 87 -12.21 10.90 -10.14
C THR A 87 -12.37 12.10 -11.06
N THR A 88 -12.92 13.21 -10.54
CA THR A 88 -12.90 14.50 -11.22
C THR A 88 -11.53 15.17 -11.07
N SER A 89 -11.26 16.25 -11.83
CA SER A 89 -9.95 16.93 -11.75
C SER A 89 -9.63 17.45 -10.34
N ASP A 90 -10.60 18.07 -9.66
CA ASP A 90 -10.42 18.56 -8.28
C ASP A 90 -10.21 17.43 -7.28
N GLN A 91 -10.98 16.34 -7.39
CA GLN A 91 -10.79 15.14 -6.57
C GLN A 91 -9.41 14.52 -6.78
N SER A 92 -8.98 14.40 -8.04
CA SER A 92 -7.67 13.86 -8.38
C SER A 92 -6.54 14.70 -7.78
N ARG A 93 -6.66 16.04 -7.82
CA ARG A 93 -5.69 16.94 -7.20
C ARG A 93 -5.66 16.79 -5.68
N ALA A 94 -6.82 16.73 -5.03
CA ALA A 94 -6.89 16.50 -3.59
C ALA A 94 -6.25 15.17 -3.18
N TYR A 95 -6.54 14.09 -3.90
CA TYR A 95 -5.99 12.76 -3.62
C TYR A 95 -4.49 12.68 -3.91
N THR A 96 -4.01 13.26 -5.00
CA THR A 96 -2.56 13.31 -5.28
C THR A 96 -1.82 14.15 -4.25
N ASN A 97 -2.41 15.25 -3.76
CA ASN A 97 -1.87 16.02 -2.64
C ASN A 97 -1.83 15.21 -1.34
N TYR A 98 -2.85 14.42 -1.05
CA TYR A 98 -2.85 13.48 0.08
C TYR A 98 -1.74 12.43 -0.07
N ILE A 99 -1.60 11.82 -1.25
CA ILE A 99 -0.59 10.79 -1.52
C ILE A 99 0.83 11.34 -1.34
N ARG A 100 1.10 12.57 -1.80
CA ARG A 100 2.40 13.26 -1.60
C ARG A 100 2.75 13.47 -0.13
N ARG A 101 1.74 13.49 0.75
CA ARG A 101 1.89 13.69 2.20
C ARG A 101 1.91 12.37 2.98
N LEU A 102 1.80 11.21 2.33
CA LEU A 102 1.86 9.92 3.01
C LEU A 102 3.16 9.84 3.83
N GLN A 103 3.01 9.46 5.10
CA GLN A 103 4.12 9.32 6.03
C GLN A 103 4.50 7.86 6.23
N SER A 104 5.74 7.61 6.66
CA SER A 104 6.17 6.29 7.12
C SER A 104 5.19 5.73 8.15
N GLY A 105 4.77 4.47 7.94
CA GLY A 105 3.77 3.80 8.79
C GLY A 105 2.31 3.94 8.34
N THR A 106 2.02 4.78 7.34
CA THR A 106 0.67 4.85 6.74
C THR A 106 0.50 3.82 5.61
N SER A 107 -0.70 3.26 5.47
CA SER A 107 -0.99 2.29 4.40
C SER A 107 -0.81 2.95 3.03
N GLY A 108 -0.06 2.30 2.14
CA GLY A 108 0.26 2.83 0.80
C GLY A 108 1.55 3.65 0.74
N PHE A 109 2.15 4.06 1.86
CA PHE A 109 3.43 4.78 1.86
C PHE A 109 4.56 3.98 1.21
N THR A 110 4.70 2.69 1.56
CA THR A 110 5.75 1.82 0.99
C THR A 110 5.60 1.65 -0.53
N CYS A 111 4.36 1.58 -1.01
CA CYS A 111 4.04 1.58 -2.43
C CYS A 111 4.44 2.93 -3.08
N PHE A 112 4.03 4.05 -2.49
CA PHE A 112 4.37 5.40 -2.97
C PHE A 112 5.88 5.69 -2.95
N ALA A 113 6.60 5.29 -1.91
CA ALA A 113 8.05 5.39 -1.80
C ALA A 113 8.74 4.63 -2.96
N SER A 114 8.22 3.46 -3.31
CA SER A 114 8.72 2.65 -4.43
C SER A 114 8.46 3.27 -5.80
N LEU A 115 7.51 4.20 -5.92
CA LEU A 115 7.25 4.97 -7.15
C LEU A 115 8.25 6.11 -7.35
N GLN A 116 8.77 6.65 -6.25
CA GLN A 116 9.70 7.80 -6.25
C GLN A 116 11.15 7.36 -6.51
N MET A 117 11.48 6.08 -6.30
CA MET A 117 12.80 5.56 -6.64
C MET A 117 13.00 5.60 -8.17
N PRO A 118 14.02 6.31 -8.68
CA PRO A 118 14.38 6.25 -10.09
C PRO A 118 14.80 4.82 -10.40
N ARG A 119 14.09 4.18 -11.34
CA ARG A 119 14.57 2.93 -11.94
C ARG A 119 15.45 3.37 -13.09
N GLY A 120 16.76 3.26 -12.87
CA GLY A 120 17.79 3.52 -13.89
C GLY A 120 17.65 2.61 -15.09
#